data_AF-W9JAF7-F1
#
_entry.id   AF-W9JAF7-F1
#
_cell.length_a   1.000
_cell.length_b   1.000
_cell.length_c   1.000
_cell.angle_alpha   90.00
_cell.angle_beta   90.00
_cell.angle_gamma   90.00
#
_symmetry.space_group_name_H-M   'P 1'
#
loop_
_entity.id
_entity.type
_entity.pdbx_description
1 polymer ?
#
loop_
_entity_poly.entity_id
_entity_poly.type
_entity_poly.pdbx_seq_one_letter_code
_entity_poly.pdbx_strand_id
1 'polypeptide(L)'
;MAPIKNIIFALFVAADMAAAHSVITNAVGDAGGSGMALGVDTSTPRDGTRRRPFQTDATRFRGDAADTVGETLAGGDNQIEQGTLDIMEETGSQLPQVNPGGSLEMTVHQVNSDGAGPYTCMINADGTGTSWDNIQVTTNVEGNDRGRNRDGEMGDFPLVASIPAGQNCTGSVAGEENVCLVRCQNPARAGPFGGVIPVQMAQATGNNGNNNNADTGNAGNTGNTGNTGNTGNTGNTGNTGNTGNTGNTGNTGNTGNTGNTGNTGDADNTGSAGNNNGNGNGNADEDDEDTQDQNDTNTNNRNKRRATHFSA
;
A
#
# COMPACT_ATOMS: atom_id res chain seq x y z
N MET A 1 -10.67 -50.00 -55.00
CA MET A 1 -11.36 -48.85 -54.37
C MET A 1 -11.62 -49.20 -52.92
N ALA A 2 -10.90 -48.57 -51.99
CA ALA A 2 -11.18 -48.63 -50.55
C ALA A 2 -11.13 -47.18 -50.04
N PRO A 3 -12.13 -46.70 -49.28
CA PRO A 3 -12.19 -45.30 -48.90
C PRO A 3 -11.28 -45.05 -47.70
N ILE A 4 -10.33 -44.13 -47.88
CA ILE A 4 -9.50 -43.58 -46.80
C ILE A 4 -10.43 -42.73 -45.93
N LYS A 5 -10.69 -43.18 -44.69
CA LYS A 5 -11.42 -42.41 -43.68
C LYS A 5 -10.47 -41.31 -43.16
N ASN A 6 -10.77 -40.07 -43.51
CA ASN A 6 -10.17 -38.89 -42.87
C ASN A 6 -10.59 -38.85 -41.40
N ILE A 7 -9.64 -39.15 -40.51
CA ILE A 7 -9.78 -38.89 -39.07
C ILE A 7 -9.42 -37.43 -38.86
N ILE A 8 -10.43 -36.57 -38.71
CA ILE A 8 -10.25 -35.20 -38.26
C ILE A 8 -10.04 -35.26 -36.75
N PHE A 9 -8.79 -35.04 -36.32
CA PHE A 9 -8.46 -34.82 -34.91
C PHE A 9 -8.92 -33.41 -34.55
N ALA A 10 -10.12 -33.29 -33.97
CA ALA A 10 -10.58 -32.03 -33.40
C ALA A 10 -9.81 -31.79 -32.09
N LEU A 11 -8.81 -30.91 -32.16
CA LEU A 11 -8.09 -30.42 -30.99
C LEU A 11 -9.06 -29.54 -30.19
N PHE A 12 -9.73 -30.11 -29.19
CA PHE A 12 -10.48 -29.34 -28.21
C PHE A 12 -9.48 -28.59 -27.32
N VAL A 13 -9.23 -27.32 -27.63
CA VAL A 13 -8.61 -26.40 -26.67
C VAL A 13 -9.66 -26.12 -25.61
N ALA A 14 -9.61 -26.86 -24.50
CA ALA A 14 -10.37 -26.52 -23.30
C ALA A 14 -9.79 -25.21 -22.75
N ALA A 15 -10.40 -24.09 -23.13
CA ALA A 15 -10.11 -22.81 -22.48
C ALA A 15 -10.55 -22.94 -21.02
N ASP A 16 -9.57 -23.06 -20.13
CA ASP A 16 -9.82 -23.19 -18.70
C ASP A 16 -10.53 -21.93 -18.19
N MET A 17 -11.80 -22.12 -17.86
CA MET A 17 -12.75 -21.06 -17.56
C MET A 17 -12.55 -20.60 -16.12
N ALA A 18 -11.54 -19.77 -15.89
CA ALA A 18 -11.45 -19.03 -14.63
C ALA A 18 -12.56 -17.96 -14.62
N ALA A 19 -13.67 -18.28 -13.94
CA ALA A 19 -14.50 -17.26 -13.29
C ALA A 19 -13.63 -16.66 -12.18
N ALA A 20 -13.61 -15.35 -12.05
CA ALA A 20 -12.61 -14.69 -11.23
C ALA A 20 -13.20 -14.39 -9.86
N HIS A 21 -12.48 -14.77 -8.81
CA HIS A 21 -13.15 -14.90 -7.51
C HIS A 21 -12.67 -13.94 -6.44
N SER A 22 -11.57 -13.21 -6.67
CA SER A 22 -11.19 -12.02 -5.90
C SER A 22 -10.29 -11.06 -6.67
N VAL A 23 -10.25 -9.79 -6.29
CA VAL A 23 -9.31 -8.77 -6.83
C VAL A 23 -8.75 -7.94 -5.69
N ILE A 24 -7.46 -7.57 -5.74
CA ILE A 24 -6.87 -6.61 -4.79
C ILE A 24 -7.08 -5.20 -5.38
N THR A 25 -8.11 -4.51 -4.90
CA THR A 25 -8.60 -3.25 -5.47
C THR A 25 -7.96 -2.01 -4.87
N ASN A 26 -7.32 -2.16 -3.71
CA ASN A 26 -6.61 -1.08 -3.04
C ASN A 26 -5.43 -1.65 -2.26
N ALA A 27 -4.36 -0.87 -2.17
CA ALA A 27 -3.19 -1.15 -1.37
C ALA A 27 -2.60 0.17 -0.84
N VAL A 28 -2.30 0.21 0.46
CA VAL A 28 -1.73 1.38 1.15
C VAL A 28 -0.55 0.91 1.98
N GLY A 29 0.60 1.56 1.81
CA GLY A 29 1.78 1.25 2.61
C GLY A 29 1.78 1.99 3.94
N ASP A 30 2.55 1.52 4.92
CA ASP A 30 2.63 2.11 6.25
C ASP A 30 3.20 3.55 6.27
N ALA A 31 3.93 3.94 5.21
CA ALA A 31 4.39 5.31 4.98
C ALA A 31 3.49 6.12 4.02
N GLY A 32 2.32 5.60 3.67
CA GLY A 32 1.36 6.25 2.78
C GLY A 32 1.41 5.73 1.34
N GLY A 33 1.04 6.59 0.39
CA GLY A 33 0.82 6.20 -1.00
C GLY A 33 -0.41 5.30 -1.18
N SER A 34 -0.81 5.09 -2.43
CA SER A 34 -1.94 4.22 -2.77
C SER A 34 -1.65 3.49 -4.06
N GLY A 35 -2.24 2.30 -4.22
CA GLY A 35 -2.11 1.50 -5.42
C GLY A 35 -3.16 0.41 -5.47
N MET A 36 -3.00 -0.52 -6.41
CA MET A 36 -3.82 -1.72 -6.55
C MET A 36 -2.99 -2.82 -7.21
N ALA A 37 -3.57 -3.99 -7.46
CA ALA A 37 -2.87 -5.02 -8.20
C ALA A 37 -2.70 -4.65 -9.69
N LEU A 38 -1.63 -5.16 -10.31
CA LEU A 38 -1.43 -5.09 -11.77
C LEU A 38 -2.64 -5.68 -12.51
N GLY A 39 -3.03 -5.01 -13.60
CA GLY A 39 -4.13 -5.43 -14.46
C GLY A 39 -5.53 -5.13 -13.94
N VAL A 40 -5.66 -4.51 -12.76
CA VAL A 40 -6.93 -4.03 -12.21
C VAL A 40 -7.43 -2.84 -13.02
N ASP A 41 -8.70 -2.88 -13.40
CA ASP A 41 -9.39 -1.82 -14.13
C ASP A 41 -10.56 -1.34 -13.28
N THR A 42 -10.47 -0.11 -12.77
CA THR A 42 -11.47 0.48 -11.87
C THR A 42 -12.83 0.71 -12.55
N SER A 43 -12.87 0.71 -13.89
CA SER A 43 -14.10 0.77 -14.66
C SER A 43 -14.84 -0.57 -14.71
N THR A 44 -14.19 -1.67 -14.32
CA THR A 44 -14.82 -3.00 -14.24
C THR A 44 -15.90 -3.01 -13.15
N PRO A 45 -17.19 -3.22 -13.49
CA PRO A 45 -18.26 -3.23 -12.48
C PRO A 45 -18.08 -4.37 -11.49
N ARG A 46 -18.19 -4.12 -10.18
CA ARG A 46 -17.95 -5.14 -9.13
C ARG A 46 -19.19 -5.57 -8.35
N ASP A 47 -20.37 -5.22 -8.85
CA ASP A 47 -21.67 -5.50 -8.23
C ASP A 47 -22.33 -6.79 -8.76
N GLY A 48 -21.56 -7.65 -9.44
CA GLY A 48 -22.09 -8.84 -10.11
C GLY A 48 -21.17 -10.05 -10.09
N THR A 49 -21.79 -11.23 -10.19
CA THR A 49 -21.11 -12.54 -10.07
C THR A 49 -20.77 -13.20 -11.40
N ARG A 50 -21.14 -12.58 -12.54
CA ARG A 50 -20.80 -13.11 -13.86
C ARG A 50 -19.39 -12.70 -14.27
N ARG A 51 -18.70 -13.57 -15.01
CA ARG A 51 -17.35 -13.30 -15.52
C ARG A 51 -17.24 -12.01 -16.33
N ARG A 52 -18.21 -11.78 -17.23
CA ARG A 52 -18.31 -10.55 -18.03
C ARG A 52 -19.64 -9.84 -17.68
N PRO A 53 -19.63 -8.51 -17.50
CA PRO A 53 -18.46 -7.63 -17.47
C PRO A 53 -17.69 -7.60 -16.12
N PHE A 54 -18.14 -8.32 -15.08
CA PHE A 54 -17.81 -7.93 -13.71
C PHE A 54 -16.44 -8.37 -13.15
N GLN A 55 -15.75 -9.29 -13.82
CA GLN A 55 -14.58 -9.97 -13.24
C GLN A 55 -13.45 -10.10 -14.25
N THR A 56 -13.38 -9.19 -15.22
CA THR A 56 -12.47 -9.33 -16.35
C THR A 56 -11.04 -8.94 -16.00
N ASP A 57 -10.85 -8.16 -14.94
CA ASP A 57 -9.59 -7.56 -14.49
C ASP A 57 -8.96 -8.30 -13.29
N ALA A 58 -9.59 -9.38 -12.85
CA ALA A 58 -9.11 -10.17 -11.75
C ALA A 58 -7.91 -11.03 -12.16
N THR A 59 -6.80 -10.84 -11.45
CA THR A 59 -5.57 -11.59 -11.70
C THR A 59 -5.72 -13.05 -11.25
N ARG A 60 -5.27 -13.97 -12.11
CA ARG A 60 -5.10 -15.40 -11.81
C ARG A 60 -3.66 -15.84 -12.03
N PHE A 61 -3.18 -16.78 -11.22
CA PHE A 61 -1.85 -17.39 -11.35
C PHE A 61 -1.95 -18.87 -11.70
N ARG A 62 -2.11 -19.21 -12.98
CA ARG A 62 -2.31 -20.60 -13.43
C ARG A 62 -1.70 -20.86 -14.79
N GLY A 63 -1.36 -22.12 -15.07
CA GLY A 63 -0.79 -22.52 -16.36
C GLY A 63 0.55 -21.82 -16.56
N ASP A 64 0.74 -21.22 -17.73
CA ASP A 64 1.96 -20.48 -18.06
C ASP A 64 2.14 -19.22 -17.18
N ALA A 65 1.05 -18.69 -16.60
CA ALA A 65 1.07 -17.54 -15.69
C ALA A 65 1.24 -17.92 -14.20
N ALA A 66 1.45 -19.20 -13.87
CA ALA A 66 1.57 -19.63 -12.47
C ALA A 66 2.80 -19.02 -11.78
N ASP A 67 3.91 -18.90 -12.51
CA ASP A 67 5.20 -18.42 -11.97
C ASP A 67 5.54 -16.99 -12.45
N THR A 68 4.55 -16.26 -13.00
CA THR A 68 4.69 -14.87 -13.48
C THR A 68 4.03 -13.88 -12.53
N VAL A 69 3.81 -12.65 -13.00
CA VAL A 69 2.97 -11.63 -12.32
C VAL A 69 1.47 -11.78 -12.58
N GLY A 70 1.07 -12.93 -13.15
CA GLY A 70 -0.33 -13.30 -13.39
C GLY A 70 -0.90 -12.73 -14.69
N GLU A 71 -2.16 -13.08 -14.95
CA GLU A 71 -2.92 -12.62 -16.12
C GLU A 71 -4.36 -12.27 -15.74
N THR A 72 -4.99 -11.40 -16.53
CA THR A 72 -6.42 -11.08 -16.44
C THR A 72 -7.15 -11.49 -17.72
N LEU A 73 -8.48 -11.59 -17.67
CA LEU A 73 -9.27 -11.94 -18.85
C LEU A 73 -9.33 -10.79 -19.89
N ALA A 74 -9.33 -9.55 -19.41
CA ALA A 74 -9.39 -8.36 -20.26
C ALA A 74 -8.01 -7.99 -20.80
N GLY A 75 -6.99 -7.95 -19.94
CA GLY A 75 -5.65 -7.47 -20.25
C GLY A 75 -4.67 -8.54 -20.73
N GLY A 76 -4.97 -9.84 -20.54
CA GLY A 76 -3.99 -10.90 -20.78
C GLY A 76 -2.89 -10.89 -19.70
N ASP A 77 -1.67 -11.24 -20.07
CA ASP A 77 -0.52 -11.26 -19.15
C ASP A 77 -0.27 -9.86 -18.57
N ASN A 78 -0.22 -9.79 -17.23
CA ASN A 78 0.09 -8.55 -16.54
C ASN A 78 1.51 -8.07 -16.89
N GLN A 79 1.65 -6.77 -17.11
CA GLN A 79 2.91 -6.13 -17.45
C GLN A 79 3.37 -5.26 -16.28
N ILE A 80 4.58 -5.50 -15.78
CA ILE A 80 5.12 -4.76 -14.62
C ILE A 80 5.24 -3.26 -14.95
N GLU A 81 5.92 -2.93 -16.04
CA GLU A 81 6.18 -1.53 -16.42
C GLU A 81 4.88 -0.77 -16.73
N GLN A 82 4.11 -1.27 -17.71
CA GLN A 82 2.88 -0.60 -18.13
C GLN A 82 1.83 -0.61 -17.01
N GLY A 83 1.64 -1.74 -16.32
CA GLY A 83 0.65 -1.83 -15.25
C GLY A 83 0.99 -0.94 -14.04
N THR A 84 2.28 -0.69 -13.77
CA THR A 84 2.68 0.27 -12.73
C THR A 84 2.37 1.71 -13.16
N LEU A 85 2.62 2.07 -14.43
CA LEU A 85 2.21 3.37 -14.98
C LEU A 85 0.69 3.56 -14.89
N ASP A 86 -0.08 2.54 -15.27
CA ASP A 86 -1.55 2.58 -15.22
C ASP A 86 -2.05 2.77 -13.77
N ILE A 87 -1.45 2.08 -12.80
CA ILE A 87 -1.75 2.26 -11.37
C ILE A 87 -1.48 3.70 -10.94
N MET A 88 -0.30 4.25 -11.26
CA MET A 88 0.08 5.61 -10.87
C MET A 88 -0.79 6.69 -11.55
N GLU A 89 -1.30 6.43 -12.75
CA GLU A 89 -2.27 7.30 -13.40
C GLU A 89 -3.62 7.30 -12.66
N GLU A 90 -4.06 6.14 -12.18
CA GLU A 90 -5.37 5.97 -11.53
C GLU A 90 -5.38 6.37 -10.05
N THR A 91 -4.37 5.96 -9.27
CA THR A 91 -4.33 6.17 -7.81
C THR A 91 -3.56 7.42 -7.40
N GLY A 92 -3.01 8.15 -8.37
CA GLY A 92 -2.06 9.24 -8.17
C GLY A 92 -0.61 8.77 -8.25
N SER A 93 0.30 9.71 -8.52
CA SER A 93 1.70 9.42 -8.91
C SER A 93 2.58 8.80 -7.82
N GLN A 94 2.04 8.40 -6.66
CA GLN A 94 2.82 7.81 -5.58
C GLN A 94 2.35 6.39 -5.27
N LEU A 95 3.21 5.42 -5.59
CA LEU A 95 3.03 4.01 -5.23
C LEU A 95 2.89 3.83 -3.70
N PRO A 96 2.30 2.72 -3.22
CA PRO A 96 2.29 2.38 -1.81
C PRO A 96 3.70 2.44 -1.22
N GLN A 97 3.90 3.31 -0.23
CA GLN A 97 5.19 3.57 0.41
C GLN A 97 5.33 2.68 1.63
N VAL A 98 6.34 1.83 1.65
CA VAL A 98 6.58 0.88 2.75
C VAL A 98 7.93 1.10 3.43
N ASN A 99 7.99 0.88 4.73
CA ASN A 99 9.25 0.85 5.49
C ASN A 99 9.76 -0.58 5.68
N PRO A 100 11.08 -0.80 5.86
CA PRO A 100 11.57 -2.07 6.37
C PRO A 100 10.94 -2.35 7.75
N GLY A 101 10.28 -3.49 7.90
CA GLY A 101 9.57 -3.85 9.14
C GLY A 101 8.15 -3.28 9.24
N GLY A 102 7.71 -2.54 8.22
CA GLY A 102 6.38 -1.96 8.12
C GLY A 102 5.32 -2.95 7.64
N SER A 103 4.29 -2.43 6.97
CA SER A 103 3.16 -3.23 6.49
C SER A 103 2.56 -2.67 5.21
N LEU A 104 1.99 -3.57 4.42
CA LEU A 104 1.14 -3.25 3.29
C LEU A 104 -0.29 -3.67 3.63
N GLU A 105 -1.20 -2.70 3.74
CA GLU A 105 -2.62 -2.91 3.94
C GLU A 105 -3.33 -2.99 2.59
N MET A 106 -4.15 -4.01 2.36
CA MET A 106 -4.82 -4.26 1.09
C MET A 106 -6.31 -4.52 1.29
N THR A 107 -7.08 -4.14 0.27
CA THR A 107 -8.50 -4.49 0.15
C THR A 107 -8.67 -5.58 -0.90
N VAL A 108 -9.15 -6.74 -0.46
CA VAL A 108 -9.54 -7.84 -1.34
C VAL A 108 -11.03 -7.75 -1.58
N HIS A 109 -11.43 -7.43 -2.81
CA HIS A 109 -12.80 -7.56 -3.25
C HIS A 109 -13.08 -9.03 -3.61
N GLN A 110 -13.77 -9.75 -2.73
CA GLN A 110 -14.21 -11.12 -2.96
C GLN A 110 -15.57 -11.11 -3.66
N VAL A 111 -15.72 -11.88 -4.74
CA VAL A 111 -16.99 -11.96 -5.48
C VAL A 111 -17.82 -13.18 -5.11
N ASN A 112 -17.16 -14.30 -4.80
CA ASN A 112 -17.83 -15.50 -4.34
C ASN A 112 -16.90 -16.39 -3.51
N SER A 113 -17.41 -17.56 -3.13
CA SER A 113 -16.70 -18.51 -2.28
C SER A 113 -15.26 -18.81 -2.73
N ASP A 114 -14.92 -18.85 -4.02
CA ASP A 114 -13.60 -19.30 -4.49
C ASP A 114 -12.51 -18.21 -4.39
N GLY A 115 -12.85 -16.98 -4.01
CA GLY A 115 -11.89 -15.89 -3.74
C GLY A 115 -11.70 -15.62 -2.26
N ALA A 116 -12.14 -16.55 -1.44
CA ALA A 116 -11.84 -16.54 -0.03
C ALA A 116 -10.37 -16.85 0.21
N GLY A 117 -9.90 -16.54 1.42
CA GLY A 117 -8.56 -16.89 1.84
C GLY A 117 -8.42 -18.35 2.32
N PRO A 118 -7.36 -18.65 3.07
CA PRO A 118 -6.30 -17.72 3.45
C PRO A 118 -5.39 -17.38 2.27
N TYR A 119 -5.00 -16.12 2.15
CA TYR A 119 -3.99 -15.67 1.20
C TYR A 119 -2.58 -15.94 1.75
N THR A 120 -1.68 -16.26 0.84
CA THR A 120 -0.23 -16.21 1.06
C THR A 120 0.34 -15.04 0.28
N CYS A 121 1.27 -14.30 0.90
CA CYS A 121 1.96 -13.20 0.25
C CYS A 121 3.46 -13.46 0.17
N MET A 122 4.08 -12.92 -0.87
CA MET A 122 5.50 -12.99 -1.14
C MET A 122 5.99 -11.66 -1.71
N ILE A 123 7.27 -11.36 -1.52
CA ILE A 123 7.90 -10.13 -2.00
C ILE A 123 9.04 -10.45 -2.95
N ASN A 124 9.13 -9.67 -4.03
CA ASN A 124 10.23 -9.67 -4.98
C ASN A 124 10.99 -8.36 -4.82
N ALA A 125 12.25 -8.46 -4.38
CA ALA A 125 13.06 -7.32 -3.99
C ALA A 125 13.56 -6.47 -5.17
N ASP A 126 13.77 -7.09 -6.34
CA ASP A 126 14.43 -6.46 -7.49
C ASP A 126 13.46 -5.90 -8.53
N GLY A 127 12.15 -5.97 -8.29
CA GLY A 127 11.12 -5.45 -9.19
C GLY A 127 10.91 -6.28 -10.47
N THR A 128 11.61 -7.40 -10.65
CA THR A 128 11.55 -8.20 -11.90
C THR A 128 10.42 -9.22 -11.93
N GLY A 129 9.87 -9.58 -10.76
CA GLY A 129 8.86 -10.63 -10.62
C GLY A 129 9.38 -12.06 -10.81
N THR A 130 10.71 -12.27 -10.77
CA THR A 130 11.34 -13.58 -11.05
C THR A 130 11.77 -14.37 -9.81
N SER A 131 12.01 -13.69 -8.67
CA SER A 131 12.41 -14.31 -7.40
C SER A 131 11.53 -13.82 -6.27
N TRP A 132 11.00 -14.73 -5.45
CA TRP A 132 9.98 -14.42 -4.47
C TRP A 132 10.33 -15.00 -3.10
N ASP A 133 10.28 -14.15 -2.08
CA ASP A 133 10.43 -14.55 -0.68
C ASP A 133 9.09 -14.46 0.04
N ASN A 134 8.72 -15.49 0.79
CA ASN A 134 7.47 -15.49 1.56
C ASN A 134 7.51 -14.42 2.66
N ILE A 135 6.43 -13.65 2.77
CA ILE A 135 6.24 -12.66 3.83
C ILE A 135 5.04 -13.03 4.70
N GLN A 136 5.01 -12.51 5.94
CA GLN A 136 3.95 -12.84 6.88
C GLN A 136 2.66 -12.10 6.52
N VAL A 137 1.53 -12.79 6.57
CA VAL A 137 0.19 -12.20 6.47
C VAL A 137 -0.38 -12.10 7.88
N THR A 138 -0.56 -10.87 8.37
CA THR A 138 -0.96 -10.58 9.76
C THR A 138 -2.48 -10.46 9.92
N THR A 139 -3.17 -10.03 8.87
CA THR A 139 -4.63 -10.04 8.75
C THR A 139 -4.97 -10.74 7.45
N ASN A 140 -5.87 -11.72 7.48
CA ASN A 140 -6.17 -12.55 6.33
C ASN A 140 -7.67 -12.60 6.06
N VAL A 141 -8.04 -12.80 4.80
CA VAL A 141 -9.40 -13.09 4.38
C VAL A 141 -9.77 -14.49 4.88
N GLU A 142 -10.95 -14.62 5.46
CA GLU A 142 -11.43 -15.92 5.94
C GLU A 142 -11.64 -16.92 4.82
N GLY A 143 -11.33 -18.19 5.08
CA GLY A 143 -11.65 -19.30 4.19
C GLY A 143 -10.95 -20.58 4.65
N ASN A 144 -11.29 -21.70 4.01
CA ASN A 144 -10.66 -23.00 4.29
C ASN A 144 -9.40 -23.23 3.45
N ASP A 145 -8.72 -24.35 3.69
CA ASP A 145 -7.48 -24.76 3.00
C ASP A 145 -7.58 -24.84 1.46
N ARG A 146 -8.79 -24.75 0.88
CA ARG A 146 -9.02 -24.73 -0.57
C ARG A 146 -9.31 -23.34 -1.12
N GLY A 147 -9.16 -22.28 -0.33
CA GLY A 147 -9.46 -20.92 -0.76
C GLY A 147 -10.96 -20.68 -0.83
N ARG A 148 -11.73 -21.35 0.04
CA ARG A 148 -13.19 -21.37 -0.02
C ARG A 148 -13.86 -20.90 1.26
N ASN A 149 -14.80 -19.99 1.12
CA ASN A 149 -15.75 -19.63 2.17
C ASN A 149 -17.20 -19.78 1.65
N ARG A 150 -17.93 -20.79 2.15
CA ARG A 150 -19.29 -21.10 1.68
C ARG A 150 -20.33 -20.09 2.15
N ASP A 151 -20.02 -19.38 3.24
CA ASP A 151 -20.81 -18.28 3.77
C ASP A 151 -20.27 -16.92 3.26
N GLY A 152 -19.27 -16.96 2.36
CA GLY A 152 -18.62 -15.78 1.82
C GLY A 152 -19.58 -14.95 0.97
N GLU A 153 -19.95 -13.79 1.50
CA GLU A 153 -20.69 -12.77 0.75
C GLU A 153 -19.74 -12.02 -0.19
N MET A 154 -20.31 -11.45 -1.25
CA MET A 154 -19.60 -10.50 -2.10
C MET A 154 -19.29 -9.25 -1.27
N GLY A 155 -18.03 -8.84 -1.23
CA GLY A 155 -17.63 -7.70 -0.40
C GLY A 155 -16.12 -7.49 -0.34
N ASP A 156 -15.76 -6.46 0.41
CA ASP A 156 -14.39 -6.04 0.62
C ASP A 156 -13.88 -6.57 1.95
N PHE A 157 -12.73 -7.24 1.91
CA PHE A 157 -12.11 -7.87 3.07
C PHE A 157 -10.67 -7.37 3.23
N PRO A 158 -10.21 -7.09 4.45
CA PRO A 158 -8.85 -6.63 4.70
C PRO A 158 -7.86 -7.79 4.54
N LEU A 159 -6.70 -7.48 3.95
CA LEU A 159 -5.53 -8.34 3.87
C LEU A 159 -4.31 -7.51 4.24
N VAL A 160 -3.50 -7.94 5.20
CA VAL A 160 -2.32 -7.19 5.63
C VAL A 160 -1.09 -8.07 5.56
N ALA A 161 -0.09 -7.62 4.81
CA ALA A 161 1.21 -8.27 4.70
C ALA A 161 2.28 -7.46 5.45
N SER A 162 3.09 -8.13 6.26
CA SER A 162 4.21 -7.50 6.97
C SER A 162 5.45 -7.48 6.08
N ILE A 163 6.06 -6.30 5.95
CA ILE A 163 7.29 -6.12 5.21
C ILE A 163 8.47 -6.53 6.11
N PRO A 164 9.39 -7.40 5.65
CA PRO A 164 10.51 -7.84 6.47
C PRO A 164 11.37 -6.66 6.98
N ALA A 165 11.85 -6.75 8.22
CA ALA A 165 12.70 -5.70 8.83
C ALA A 165 14.00 -5.42 8.06
N GLY A 166 14.51 -6.43 7.33
CA GLY A 166 15.69 -6.30 6.46
C GLY A 166 15.35 -6.09 4.97
N GLN A 167 14.08 -5.80 4.65
CA GLN A 167 13.67 -5.63 3.25
C GLN A 167 14.39 -4.44 2.62
N ASN A 168 14.94 -4.65 1.43
CA ASN A 168 15.52 -3.61 0.61
C ASN A 168 15.05 -3.81 -0.83
N CYS A 169 14.33 -2.84 -1.36
CA CYS A 169 13.89 -2.86 -2.75
C CYS A 169 14.95 -2.23 -3.64
N THR A 170 15.28 -2.89 -4.74
CA THR A 170 16.31 -2.46 -5.70
C THR A 170 15.79 -2.34 -7.12
N GLY A 171 14.49 -2.56 -7.34
CA GLY A 171 13.88 -2.45 -8.65
C GLY A 171 13.74 -1.01 -9.12
N SER A 172 13.79 -0.84 -10.44
CA SER A 172 13.42 0.37 -11.15
C SER A 172 12.26 0.01 -12.08
N VAL A 173 11.08 0.60 -11.85
CA VAL A 173 9.84 0.30 -12.57
C VAL A 173 9.08 1.59 -12.78
N ALA A 174 8.59 1.84 -14.00
CA ALA A 174 7.79 3.02 -14.35
C ALA A 174 8.47 4.37 -14.02
N GLY A 175 9.81 4.39 -14.03
CA GLY A 175 10.62 5.56 -13.64
C GLY A 175 10.77 5.75 -12.13
N GLU A 176 10.15 4.89 -11.31
CA GLU A 176 10.32 4.87 -9.86
C GLU A 176 11.45 3.92 -9.45
N GLU A 177 12.30 4.40 -8.54
CA GLU A 177 13.40 3.63 -7.97
C GLU A 177 13.03 3.04 -6.61
N ASN A 178 13.75 2.00 -6.19
CA ASN A 178 13.51 1.26 -4.94
C ASN A 178 12.13 0.59 -4.90
N VAL A 179 11.72 0.01 -6.02
CA VAL A 179 10.45 -0.70 -6.17
C VAL A 179 10.63 -2.19 -5.87
N CYS A 180 9.75 -2.73 -5.02
CA CYS A 180 9.50 -4.16 -4.88
C CYS A 180 8.16 -4.52 -5.50
N LEU A 181 7.95 -5.80 -5.76
CA LEU A 181 6.62 -6.34 -6.05
C LEU A 181 6.14 -7.20 -4.89
N VAL A 182 4.91 -6.99 -4.44
CA VAL A 182 4.25 -7.85 -3.45
C VAL A 182 3.18 -8.66 -4.17
N ARG A 183 3.36 -9.98 -4.23
CA ARG A 183 2.38 -10.92 -4.78
C ARG A 183 1.59 -11.56 -3.66
N CYS A 184 0.27 -11.47 -3.73
CA CYS A 184 -0.63 -12.17 -2.81
C CYS A 184 -1.58 -13.05 -3.62
N GLN A 185 -1.79 -14.28 -3.16
CA GLN A 185 -2.68 -15.23 -3.82
C GLN A 185 -3.36 -16.18 -2.82
N ASN A 186 -4.58 -16.61 -3.13
CA ASN A 186 -5.28 -17.65 -2.39
C ASN A 186 -4.98 -19.06 -2.99
N PRO A 187 -5.31 -20.16 -2.29
CA PRO A 187 -5.02 -21.52 -2.76
C PRO A 187 -6.11 -22.11 -3.67
N ALA A 188 -7.01 -21.29 -4.22
CA ALA A 188 -8.14 -21.78 -5.00
C ALA A 188 -7.69 -22.49 -6.28
N ARG A 189 -8.22 -23.70 -6.52
CA ARG A 189 -7.86 -24.50 -7.71
C ARG A 189 -8.39 -23.94 -9.02
N ALA A 190 -9.49 -23.18 -8.97
CA ALA A 190 -10.06 -22.52 -10.15
C ALA A 190 -9.05 -21.52 -10.77
N GLY A 191 -8.17 -21.03 -9.92
CA GLY A 191 -7.00 -20.21 -10.19
C GLY A 191 -6.64 -19.57 -8.87
N PRO A 192 -5.40 -19.67 -8.37
CA PRO A 192 -4.96 -18.79 -7.31
C PRO A 192 -5.26 -17.35 -7.73
N PHE A 193 -6.16 -16.69 -6.99
CA PHE A 193 -6.61 -15.33 -7.24
C PHE A 193 -5.96 -14.38 -6.25
N GLY A 194 -5.80 -13.13 -6.66
CA GLY A 194 -5.19 -12.08 -5.85
C GLY A 194 -4.58 -11.03 -6.77
N GLY A 195 -3.26 -10.84 -6.69
CA GLY A 195 -2.57 -9.92 -7.58
C GLY A 195 -1.14 -9.64 -7.17
N VAL A 196 -0.47 -8.83 -7.99
CA VAL A 196 0.87 -8.30 -7.73
C VAL A 196 0.77 -6.80 -7.58
N ILE A 197 1.29 -6.24 -6.50
CA ILE A 197 1.24 -4.82 -6.16
C ILE A 197 2.67 -4.28 -6.20
N PRO A 198 2.98 -3.30 -7.07
CA PRO A 198 4.21 -2.54 -6.98
C PRO A 198 4.18 -1.69 -5.70
N VAL A 199 5.24 -1.79 -4.89
CA VAL A 199 5.42 -0.97 -3.68
C VAL A 199 6.78 -0.33 -3.74
N GLN A 200 6.92 0.86 -3.16
CA GLN A 200 8.19 1.59 -3.15
C GLN A 200 8.67 1.75 -1.72
N MET A 201 9.97 1.58 -1.50
CA MET A 201 10.55 1.87 -0.20
C MET A 201 10.45 3.37 0.07
N ALA A 202 9.82 3.72 1.18
CA ALA A 202 9.78 5.10 1.64
C ALA A 202 11.22 5.61 1.78
N GLN A 203 11.54 6.67 1.06
CA GLN A 203 12.83 7.32 1.23
C GLN A 203 12.90 7.88 2.65
N ALA A 204 14.02 7.67 3.34
CA ALA A 204 14.29 8.41 4.56
C ALA A 204 14.18 9.90 4.21
N THR A 205 13.28 10.63 4.88
CA THR A 205 13.01 12.04 4.60
C THR A 205 14.28 12.86 4.75
N GLY A 206 15.03 13.02 3.66
CA GLY A 206 16.01 14.08 3.51
C GLY A 206 15.20 15.35 3.26
N ASN A 207 15.21 16.27 4.22
CA ASN A 207 14.73 17.63 4.00
C ASN A 207 15.41 18.22 2.76
N ASN A 208 14.70 18.33 1.65
CA ASN A 208 14.94 19.40 0.71
C ASN A 208 13.59 19.84 0.11
N GLY A 209 13.05 20.90 0.71
CA GLY A 209 11.88 21.58 0.17
C GLY A 209 12.20 22.25 -1.17
N ASN A 210 11.16 22.30 -2.01
CA ASN A 210 11.03 23.07 -3.25
C ASN A 210 11.91 22.63 -4.44
N ASN A 211 11.26 22.13 -5.51
CA ASN A 211 11.05 22.96 -6.70
C ASN A 211 10.22 22.27 -7.78
N ASN A 212 9.34 23.05 -8.39
CA ASN A 212 8.67 22.75 -9.64
C ASN A 212 9.68 22.68 -10.80
N ASN A 213 9.50 21.66 -11.65
CA ASN A 213 9.79 21.60 -13.08
C ASN A 213 11.26 21.63 -13.59
N ALA A 214 11.66 20.45 -14.06
CA ALA A 214 12.58 20.14 -15.17
C ALA A 214 13.96 20.81 -15.24
N ASP A 215 15.01 20.07 -14.86
CA ASP A 215 16.15 19.84 -15.77
C ASP A 215 16.94 18.59 -15.34
N THR A 216 17.40 17.85 -16.33
CA THR A 216 18.28 16.69 -16.23
C THR A 216 19.55 16.99 -15.43
N GLY A 217 19.64 16.46 -14.21
CA GLY A 217 20.87 16.40 -13.42
C GLY A 217 21.28 14.94 -13.25
N ASN A 218 22.39 14.54 -13.87
CA ASN A 218 23.06 13.26 -13.59
C ASN A 218 23.19 13.09 -12.07
N ALA A 219 22.46 12.14 -11.47
CA ALA A 219 22.60 11.84 -10.05
C ALA A 219 24.05 11.38 -9.81
N GLY A 220 24.76 12.11 -8.94
CA GLY A 220 26.13 11.78 -8.58
C GLY A 220 26.21 10.38 -7.96
N ASN A 221 27.24 9.61 -8.32
CA ASN A 221 27.50 8.28 -7.78
C ASN A 221 27.31 8.26 -6.26
N THR A 222 26.33 7.51 -5.77
CA THR A 222 26.16 7.19 -4.35
C THR A 222 27.48 6.62 -3.83
N GLY A 223 28.05 7.25 -2.81
CA GLY A 223 29.29 6.78 -2.20
C GLY A 223 29.11 5.37 -1.64
N ASN A 224 30.11 4.50 -1.82
CA ASN A 224 30.08 3.13 -1.32
C ASN A 224 29.69 3.10 0.17
N THR A 225 28.64 2.35 0.49
CA THR A 225 28.26 2.00 1.86
C THR A 225 29.47 1.44 2.60
N GLY A 226 29.82 2.03 3.75
CA GLY A 226 30.93 1.55 4.57
C GLY A 226 30.71 0.11 5.02
N ASN A 227 31.79 -0.69 5.05
CA ASN A 227 31.74 -2.09 5.46
C ASN A 227 31.08 -2.24 6.83
N THR A 228 30.06 -3.10 6.92
CA THR A 228 29.46 -3.56 8.18
C THR A 228 30.55 -4.07 9.12
N GLY A 229 30.58 -3.55 10.35
CA GLY A 229 31.55 -3.99 11.36
C GLY A 229 31.39 -5.47 11.68
N ASN A 230 32.51 -6.16 11.92
CA ASN A 230 32.52 -7.60 12.25
C ASN A 230 31.61 -7.90 13.44
N THR A 231 30.74 -8.90 13.29
CA THR A 231 29.93 -9.47 14.38
C THR A 231 30.83 -9.87 15.55
N GLY A 232 30.52 -9.37 16.75
CA GLY A 232 31.28 -9.72 17.96
C GLY A 232 31.25 -11.22 18.25
N ASN A 233 32.37 -11.77 18.72
CA ASN A 233 32.50 -13.19 19.02
C ASN A 233 31.40 -13.67 19.98
N THR A 234 30.72 -14.76 19.62
CA THR A 234 29.77 -15.47 20.49
C THR A 234 30.44 -15.84 21.81
N GLY A 235 29.86 -15.41 22.94
CA GLY A 235 30.38 -15.74 24.27
C GLY A 235 30.39 -17.26 24.51
N ASN A 236 31.42 -17.76 25.19
CA ASN A 236 31.58 -19.18 25.48
C ASN A 236 30.34 -19.76 26.19
N THR A 237 29.84 -20.90 25.70
CA THR A 237 28.77 -21.67 26.33
C THR A 237 29.14 -22.02 27.77
N GLY A 238 28.32 -21.60 28.73
CA GLY A 238 28.52 -21.95 30.14
C GLY A 238 28.37 -23.47 30.36
N ASN A 239 29.22 -24.04 31.22
CA ASN A 239 29.19 -25.46 31.55
C ASN A 239 27.81 -25.89 32.09
N THR A 240 27.29 -27.01 31.59
CA THR A 240 26.04 -27.62 32.05
C THR A 240 26.13 -27.95 33.54
N GLY A 241 25.25 -27.34 34.35
CA GLY A 241 25.11 -27.67 35.77
C GLY A 241 24.42 -29.01 35.97
N ASN A 242 24.86 -29.77 36.98
CA ASN A 242 24.25 -31.05 37.36
C ASN A 242 22.77 -30.88 37.78
N THR A 243 21.91 -31.79 37.34
CA THR A 243 20.48 -31.82 37.66
C THR A 243 20.25 -31.97 39.17
N GLY A 244 19.63 -30.95 39.77
CA GLY A 244 19.15 -30.97 41.15
C GLY A 244 17.64 -31.28 41.23
N ASN A 245 17.24 -31.98 42.29
CA ASN A 245 15.85 -32.40 42.54
C ASN A 245 14.88 -31.21 42.70
N THR A 246 13.64 -31.42 42.27
CA THR A 246 12.52 -30.47 42.26
C THR A 246 12.28 -29.80 43.62
N GLY A 247 12.32 -28.45 43.64
CA GLY A 247 11.94 -27.62 44.78
C GLY A 247 10.61 -26.90 44.57
N ASN A 248 9.93 -26.58 45.68
CA ASN A 248 8.57 -25.99 45.73
C ASN A 248 8.43 -24.66 44.96
N THR A 249 7.21 -24.41 44.45
CA THR A 249 6.82 -23.19 43.74
C THR A 249 7.18 -21.92 44.50
N GLY A 250 7.97 -21.04 43.87
CA GLY A 250 8.36 -19.73 44.42
C GLY A 250 7.32 -18.63 44.16
N ASN A 251 7.30 -17.62 45.04
CA ASN A 251 6.37 -16.48 45.01
C ASN A 251 6.47 -15.66 43.70
N THR A 252 5.35 -15.08 43.28
CA THR A 252 5.24 -14.15 42.14
C THR A 252 6.23 -13.00 42.25
N GLY A 253 7.00 -12.75 41.19
CA GLY A 253 8.01 -11.68 41.14
C GLY A 253 7.41 -10.27 41.12
N ASN A 254 8.17 -9.30 41.66
CA ASN A 254 7.79 -7.89 41.71
C ASN A 254 7.63 -7.28 40.31
N THR A 255 6.67 -6.36 40.16
CA THR A 255 6.45 -5.55 38.95
C THR A 255 7.72 -4.79 38.57
N GLY A 256 8.11 -4.86 37.30
CA GLY A 256 9.31 -4.20 36.77
C GLY A 256 9.25 -2.67 36.87
N ASN A 257 10.41 -2.04 37.03
CA ASN A 257 10.54 -0.59 37.15
C ASN A 257 10.04 0.14 35.88
N THR A 258 9.31 1.23 36.08
CA THR A 258 8.90 2.16 35.03
C THR A 258 10.15 2.72 34.30
N GLY A 259 10.14 2.70 32.97
CA GLY A 259 11.24 3.18 32.15
C GLY A 259 11.56 4.66 32.37
N ASN A 260 12.84 5.01 32.19
CA ASN A 260 13.34 6.38 32.39
C ASN A 260 12.62 7.38 31.49
N THR A 261 12.20 8.51 32.07
CA THR A 261 11.69 9.67 31.33
C THR A 261 12.79 10.22 30.42
N GLY A 262 12.46 10.45 29.14
CA GLY A 262 13.41 10.97 28.16
C GLY A 262 13.93 12.36 28.53
N ASN A 263 15.18 12.64 28.16
CA ASN A 263 15.84 13.92 28.43
C ASN A 263 15.07 15.09 27.79
N THR A 264 14.84 16.14 28.58
CA THR A 264 14.35 17.44 28.12
C THR A 264 15.37 18.06 27.16
N GLY A 265 14.91 18.50 25.98
CA GLY A 265 15.76 19.12 24.97
C GLY A 265 16.42 20.40 25.47
N ASP A 266 17.68 20.60 25.07
CA ASP A 266 18.48 21.77 25.36
C ASP A 266 17.79 23.05 24.84
N ALA A 267 17.64 24.03 25.72
CA ALA A 267 17.17 25.37 25.38
C ALA A 267 18.38 26.23 25.00
N ASP A 268 18.54 26.52 23.71
CA ASP A 268 19.57 27.45 23.26
C ASP A 268 19.12 28.92 23.41
N ASN A 269 19.98 29.64 24.14
CA ASN A 269 20.25 31.08 24.17
C ASN A 269 19.30 32.06 24.89
N THR A 270 19.67 32.33 26.13
CA THR A 270 19.55 33.65 26.79
C THR A 270 20.43 34.72 26.12
N GLY A 271 19.78 35.80 25.68
CA GLY A 271 20.08 37.18 26.06
C GLY A 271 21.34 37.87 25.50
N SER A 272 21.11 38.96 24.75
CA SER A 272 21.97 40.14 24.83
C SER A 272 21.13 41.39 25.11
N ALA A 273 21.70 42.25 25.93
CA ALA A 273 21.04 43.18 26.82
C ALA A 273 20.59 44.50 26.16
N GLY A 274 19.72 45.21 26.87
CA GLY A 274 19.08 46.45 26.43
C GLY A 274 19.97 47.69 26.48
N ASN A 275 19.41 48.80 25.98
CA ASN A 275 19.68 50.12 26.52
C ASN A 275 18.47 51.04 26.36
N ASN A 276 17.98 51.51 27.50
CA ASN A 276 16.98 52.58 27.64
C ASN A 276 17.63 53.93 27.30
N ASN A 277 16.86 54.89 26.75
CA ASN A 277 16.52 56.12 27.48
C ASN A 277 15.46 56.94 26.72
N GLY A 278 14.45 57.42 27.46
CA GLY A 278 13.38 58.26 26.93
C GLY A 278 13.70 59.76 26.93
N ASN A 279 12.84 60.54 26.29
CA ASN A 279 12.40 61.93 26.53
C ASN A 279 11.64 62.35 25.24
N GLY A 280 10.46 62.96 25.17
CA GLY A 280 9.54 63.57 26.09
C GLY A 280 8.66 64.53 25.27
N ASN A 281 7.37 64.65 25.66
CA ASN A 281 6.50 65.82 25.53
C ASN A 281 5.79 66.15 24.18
N GLY A 282 4.45 66.09 24.21
CA GLY A 282 3.62 67.29 23.95
C GLY A 282 2.53 67.23 22.86
N ASN A 283 1.26 67.35 23.32
CA ASN A 283 0.04 67.84 22.63
C ASN A 283 -0.53 67.03 21.45
N ALA A 284 -1.83 66.97 21.20
CA ALA A 284 -3.10 67.26 21.87
C ALA A 284 -4.19 66.93 20.81
N ASP A 285 -5.45 66.84 21.24
CA ASP A 285 -6.68 66.86 20.43
C ASP A 285 -7.03 65.54 19.70
N GLU A 286 -8.25 65.01 19.70
CA GLU A 286 -9.58 65.40 20.22
C GLU A 286 -10.47 64.13 20.08
N ASP A 287 -11.44 64.00 20.99
CA ASP A 287 -12.79 63.36 20.90
C ASP A 287 -12.92 61.83 20.64
N ASP A 288 -13.33 61.05 21.66
CA ASP A 288 -14.71 60.69 22.09
C ASP A 288 -15.39 59.66 21.13
N GLU A 289 -15.39 58.38 21.51
CA GLU A 289 -16.46 57.63 22.22
C GLU A 289 -17.52 57.02 21.28
N ASP A 290 -17.50 55.68 21.15
CA ASP A 290 -18.55 54.73 21.64
C ASP A 290 -19.81 54.70 20.74
N THR A 291 -20.32 53.60 20.18
CA THR A 291 -20.82 52.35 20.79
C THR A 291 -21.46 51.55 19.63
N GLN A 292 -21.21 50.25 19.50
CA GLN A 292 -22.04 49.11 19.93
C GLN A 292 -23.48 48.98 19.39
N ASP A 293 -23.70 47.76 18.89
CA ASP A 293 -24.86 46.88 19.10
C ASP A 293 -26.20 47.02 18.35
N GLN A 294 -26.51 45.89 17.69
CA GLN A 294 -27.73 45.09 17.83
C GLN A 294 -28.96 45.31 16.92
N ASN A 295 -29.26 44.18 16.26
CA ASN A 295 -30.54 43.48 16.16
C ASN A 295 -31.61 43.84 15.10
N ASP A 296 -32.20 42.72 14.65
CA ASP A 296 -33.57 42.51 14.20
C ASP A 296 -33.95 42.69 12.71
N THR A 297 -34.09 41.52 12.06
CA THR A 297 -35.19 41.04 11.21
C THR A 297 -35.93 42.03 10.30
N ASN A 298 -35.96 41.80 8.98
CA ASN A 298 -37.23 41.52 8.24
C ASN A 298 -37.07 41.25 6.72
N THR A 299 -37.70 40.15 6.28
CA THR A 299 -38.49 39.92 5.04
C THR A 299 -38.13 40.47 3.64
N ASN A 300 -38.23 39.52 2.69
CA ASN A 300 -38.91 39.56 1.38
C ASN A 300 -38.27 40.26 0.16
N ASN A 301 -37.57 39.45 -0.63
CA ASN A 301 -37.93 39.03 -2.00
C ASN A 301 -38.79 40.01 -2.85
N ARG A 302 -38.19 40.62 -3.89
CA ARG A 302 -38.85 40.87 -5.19
C ARG A 302 -37.89 41.33 -6.31
N ASN A 303 -38.13 40.79 -7.51
CA ASN A 303 -37.93 41.35 -8.87
C ASN A 303 -36.62 41.12 -9.66
N LYS A 304 -36.59 39.96 -10.35
CA LYS A 304 -36.80 39.79 -11.81
C LYS A 304 -36.58 41.05 -12.70
N ARG A 305 -35.57 41.02 -13.58
CA ARG A 305 -35.42 41.84 -14.82
C ARG A 305 -35.55 40.90 -16.04
N ARG A 306 -36.61 41.04 -16.86
CA ARG A 306 -36.65 41.58 -18.26
C ARG A 306 -35.57 40.99 -19.20
N ALA A 307 -35.85 40.18 -20.23
CA ALA A 307 -36.78 40.22 -21.39
C ALA A 307 -36.22 40.94 -22.64
N THR A 308 -36.07 40.19 -23.73
CA THR A 308 -36.16 40.53 -25.19
C THR A 308 -36.06 39.18 -25.95
N HIS A 309 -37.05 38.57 -26.63
CA HIS A 309 -37.96 38.93 -27.74
C HIS A 309 -37.26 39.21 -29.09
N PHE A 310 -37.40 38.28 -30.06
CA PHE A 310 -37.66 38.55 -31.49
C PHE A 310 -38.23 37.30 -32.20
N SER A 311 -39.38 37.49 -32.86
CA SER A 311 -40.03 36.61 -33.87
C SER A 311 -39.18 36.53 -35.15
N ALA A 312 -39.34 35.60 -36.10
CA ALA A 312 -40.44 34.76 -36.53
C ALA A 312 -39.87 33.46 -37.14
#